data_AF-A0A972ZIA0-F1
#
_entry.id   AF-A0A972ZIA0-F1
#
_cell.length_a   1.000
_cell.length_b   1.000
_cell.length_c   1.000
_cell.angle_alpha   90.00
_cell.angle_beta   90.00
_cell.angle_gamma   90.00
#
_symmetry.space_group_name_H-M   'P 1'
#
loop_
_entity.id
_entity.type
_entity.pdbx_description
1 polymer ?
#
loop_
_entity_poly.entity_id
_entity_poly.type
_entity_poly.pdbx_seq_one_letter_code
_entity_poly.pdbx_strand_id
1 'polypeptide(L)'
;MTTDENFPIESKIAPLAFEFKRLKIFEPFWSCEGHNDNSGALWKIPRVWFYCDSVLSVRLLSDVLKDLEIEKYIAVPWLVRLTFTEDDNPGTAFSLEPELTQNPDADLETLQGDILAIAENLYGRMMIKAGILKAKI
;
A
#
# COMPACT_ATOMS: atom_id res chain seq x y z
N MET A 1 13.08 -12.74 -17.16
CA MET A 1 12.39 -11.47 -17.45
C MET A 1 13.44 -10.39 -17.25
N THR A 2 14.00 -9.86 -18.33
CA THR A 2 15.10 -8.89 -18.28
C THR A 2 14.53 -7.54 -17.87
N THR A 3 14.85 -7.09 -16.66
CA THR A 3 14.57 -5.72 -16.22
C THR A 3 15.41 -4.78 -17.06
N ASP A 4 14.78 -3.83 -17.73
CA ASP A 4 15.49 -2.69 -18.33
C ASP A 4 16.29 -2.00 -17.20
N GLU A 5 17.61 -1.87 -17.36
CA GLU A 5 18.48 -1.26 -16.33
C GLU A 5 18.07 0.21 -16.06
N ASN A 6 17.34 0.84 -16.97
CA ASN A 6 16.84 2.21 -16.80
C ASN A 6 15.54 2.28 -15.99
N PHE A 7 14.80 1.17 -15.89
CA PHE A 7 13.52 1.08 -15.17
C PHE A 7 13.44 -0.26 -14.42
N PRO A 8 14.33 -0.49 -13.44
CA PRO A 8 14.31 -1.73 -12.69
C PRO A 8 12.97 -1.87 -11.97
N ILE A 9 12.33 -3.03 -12.12
CA ILE A 9 11.13 -3.34 -11.36
C ILE A 9 11.57 -3.52 -9.90
N GLU A 10 11.06 -2.66 -9.03
CA GLU A 10 11.23 -2.76 -7.58
C GLU A 10 10.49 -3.99 -7.06
N SER A 11 11.25 -5.09 -6.94
CA SER A 11 10.70 -6.44 -6.71
C SER A 11 9.95 -6.58 -5.40
N LYS A 12 10.23 -5.73 -4.40
CA LYS A 12 9.59 -5.81 -3.08
C LYS A 12 8.23 -5.13 -3.06
N ILE A 13 8.05 -4.04 -3.81
CA ILE A 13 6.76 -3.31 -3.89
C ILE A 13 5.85 -3.80 -5.02
N ALA A 14 6.42 -4.36 -6.09
CA ALA A 14 5.66 -4.80 -7.25
C ALA A 14 4.48 -5.73 -6.89
N PRO A 15 4.60 -6.75 -6.02
CA PRO A 15 3.47 -7.60 -5.65
C PRO A 15 2.27 -6.82 -5.11
N LEU A 16 2.51 -5.80 -4.28
CA LEU A 16 1.46 -4.97 -3.72
C LEU A 16 0.78 -4.13 -4.82
N ALA A 17 1.56 -3.51 -5.71
CA ALA A 17 1.02 -2.76 -6.83
C ALA A 17 0.17 -3.65 -7.78
N PHE A 18 0.59 -4.89 -8.02
CA PHE A 18 -0.19 -5.86 -8.81
C PHE A 18 -1.50 -6.23 -8.14
N GLU A 19 -1.53 -6.44 -6.82
CA GLU A 19 -2.75 -6.77 -6.09
C GLU A 19 -3.74 -5.60 -6.06
N PHE A 20 -3.25 -4.36 -5.98
CA PHE A 20 -4.07 -3.16 -6.21
C PHE A 20 -4.74 -3.19 -7.60
N LYS A 21 -3.94 -3.44 -8.66
CA LYS A 21 -4.48 -3.52 -10.03
C LYS A 21 -5.46 -4.68 -10.20
N ARG A 22 -5.20 -5.82 -9.56
CA ARG A 22 -6.03 -7.03 -9.58
C ARG A 22 -7.43 -6.78 -9.03
N LEU A 23 -7.55 -5.94 -7.99
CA LEU A 23 -8.85 -5.55 -7.42
C LEU A 23 -9.71 -4.71 -8.36
N LYS A 24 -9.13 -4.09 -9.41
CA LYS A 24 -9.80 -3.26 -10.43
C LYS A 24 -10.55 -2.03 -9.93
N ILE A 25 -10.56 -1.78 -8.62
CA ILE A 25 -11.16 -0.60 -7.98
C ILE A 25 -10.13 0.45 -7.61
N PHE A 26 -8.85 0.08 -7.63
CA PHE A 26 -7.73 0.97 -7.40
C PHE A 26 -6.88 1.05 -8.66
N GLU A 27 -6.46 2.26 -9.00
CA GLU A 27 -5.57 2.51 -10.12
C GLU A 27 -4.22 2.99 -9.60
N PRO A 28 -3.26 2.08 -9.37
CA PRO A 28 -1.92 2.47 -8.93
C PRO A 28 -1.20 3.20 -10.07
N PHE A 29 -0.53 4.31 -9.73
CA PHE A 29 0.20 5.13 -10.70
C PHE A 29 1.64 5.44 -10.28
N TRP A 30 2.00 5.21 -9.01
CA TRP A 30 3.37 5.29 -8.53
C TRP A 30 3.59 4.34 -7.35
N SER A 31 4.82 3.86 -7.20
CA SER A 31 5.20 3.00 -6.07
C SER A 31 6.68 3.14 -5.76
N CYS A 32 7.05 2.88 -4.51
CA CYS A 32 8.42 2.82 -4.02
C CYS A 32 8.52 1.70 -2.97
N GLU A 33 9.56 0.89 -3.04
CA GLU A 33 9.89 -0.17 -2.08
C GLU A 33 10.66 0.31 -0.85
N GLY A 34 10.99 1.60 -0.84
CA GLY A 34 11.81 2.24 0.17
C GLY A 34 13.30 1.95 0.00
N HIS A 35 14.12 2.88 0.47
CA HIS A 35 15.57 2.81 0.33
C HIS A 35 16.25 3.46 1.51
N ASN A 36 17.39 2.91 1.91
CA ASN A 36 18.31 3.57 2.82
C ASN A 36 19.21 4.55 2.06
N ASP A 37 19.70 5.57 2.74
CA ASP A 37 20.79 6.40 2.25
C ASP A 37 22.15 5.70 2.38
N ASN A 38 23.23 6.42 2.01
CA ASN A 38 24.60 5.91 2.08
C ASN A 38 25.09 5.66 3.52
N SER A 39 24.39 6.16 4.55
CA SER A 39 24.68 5.90 5.96
C SER A 39 23.94 4.67 6.50
N GLY A 40 23.03 4.09 5.71
CA GLY A 40 22.15 3.01 6.14
C GLY A 40 20.88 3.47 6.84
N ALA A 41 20.66 4.79 6.96
CA ALA A 41 19.44 5.34 7.52
C ALA A 41 18.30 5.31 6.50
N LEU A 42 17.07 5.10 6.96
CA LEU A 42 15.88 5.11 6.10
C LEU A 42 15.71 6.47 5.42
N TRP A 43 15.77 6.49 4.08
CA TRP A 43 15.67 7.70 3.28
C TRP A 43 14.33 7.81 2.55
N LYS A 44 14.01 6.80 1.74
CA LYS A 44 12.73 6.71 1.03
C LYS A 44 11.82 5.74 1.77
N ILE A 45 10.60 6.18 2.02
CA ILE A 45 9.58 5.38 2.71
C ILE A 45 8.79 4.58 1.67
N PRO A 46 8.62 3.26 1.86
CA PRO A 46 7.83 2.45 0.94
C PRO A 46 6.38 2.91 0.88
N ARG A 47 5.81 2.96 -0.31
CA ARG A 47 4.41 3.40 -0.53
C ARG A 47 3.88 3.03 -1.90
N VAL A 48 2.56 2.98 -2.02
CA VAL A 48 1.84 2.89 -3.31
C VAL A 48 0.88 4.05 -3.42
N TRP A 49 0.93 4.79 -4.53
CA TRP A 49 -0.01 5.86 -4.85
C TRP A 49 -1.03 5.37 -5.87
N PHE A 50 -2.29 5.71 -5.64
CA PHE A 50 -3.39 5.21 -6.45
C PHE A 50 -4.57 6.18 -6.51
N TYR A 51 -5.34 6.10 -7.58
CA TYR A 51 -6.65 6.73 -7.68
C TYR A 51 -7.76 5.75 -7.26
N CYS A 52 -8.85 6.30 -6.71
CA CYS A 52 -10.06 5.54 -6.40
C CYS A 52 -11.31 6.44 -6.40
N ASP A 53 -12.35 6.04 -7.12
CA ASP A 53 -13.63 6.77 -7.17
C ASP A 53 -14.57 6.43 -5.99
N SER A 54 -14.22 5.43 -5.18
CA SER A 54 -15.06 4.90 -4.11
C SER A 54 -14.40 5.09 -2.74
N VAL A 55 -14.87 6.09 -2.00
CA VAL A 55 -14.48 6.31 -0.59
C VAL A 55 -14.80 5.07 0.27
N LEU A 56 -15.84 4.32 -0.09
CA LEU A 56 -16.16 3.07 0.57
C LEU A 56 -15.06 2.02 0.39
N SER A 57 -14.50 1.90 -0.82
CA SER A 57 -13.38 0.98 -1.09
C SER A 57 -12.13 1.39 -0.31
N VAL A 58 -11.85 2.70 -0.20
CA VAL A 58 -10.77 3.24 0.62
C VAL A 58 -10.95 2.92 2.10
N ARG A 59 -12.18 3.04 2.61
CA ARG A 59 -12.51 2.64 3.99
C ARG A 59 -12.30 1.13 4.19
N LEU A 60 -12.77 0.30 3.27
CA LEU A 60 -12.57 -1.16 3.37
C LEU A 60 -11.08 -1.52 3.36
N LEU A 61 -10.28 -0.84 2.53
CA LEU A 61 -8.82 -1.00 2.55
C LEU A 61 -8.24 -0.65 3.93
N SER A 62 -8.65 0.48 4.50
CA SER A 62 -8.22 0.88 5.86
C SER A 62 -8.62 -0.17 6.91
N ASP A 63 -9.82 -0.73 6.82
CA ASP A 63 -10.28 -1.81 7.71
C ASP A 63 -9.43 -3.10 7.53
N VAL A 64 -9.03 -3.44 6.30
CA VAL A 64 -8.13 -4.59 6.04
C VAL A 64 -6.76 -4.36 6.66
N LEU A 65 -6.17 -3.17 6.50
CA LEU A 65 -4.88 -2.85 7.10
C LEU A 65 -4.94 -2.95 8.63
N LYS A 66 -6.05 -2.49 9.22
CA LYS A 66 -6.25 -2.58 10.67
C LYS A 66 -6.38 -4.03 11.16
N ASP A 67 -7.08 -4.89 10.41
CA ASP A 67 -7.12 -6.32 10.72
C ASP A 67 -5.71 -6.94 10.68
N LEU A 68 -4.92 -6.63 9.64
CA LEU A 68 -3.54 -7.14 9.52
C LEU A 68 -2.65 -6.71 10.70
N GLU A 69 -2.81 -5.46 11.16
CA GLU A 69 -2.09 -4.95 12.33
C GLU A 69 -2.50 -5.67 13.64
N ILE A 70 -3.80 -5.86 13.85
CA ILE A 70 -4.36 -6.53 15.02
C ILE A 70 -3.92 -8.00 15.06
N GLU A 71 -3.97 -8.67 13.92
CA GLU A 71 -3.60 -10.07 13.74
C GLU A 71 -2.08 -10.28 13.61
N LYS A 72 -1.28 -9.21 13.68
CA LYS A 72 0.19 -9.24 13.64
C LYS A 72 0.78 -9.81 12.33
N TYR A 73 0.08 -9.63 11.22
CA TYR A 73 0.64 -9.88 9.88
C TYR A 73 1.60 -8.78 9.44
N ILE A 74 1.42 -7.56 9.95
CA ILE A 74 2.32 -6.43 9.75
C ILE A 74 2.88 -5.96 11.09
N ALA A 75 4.15 -5.56 11.08
CA ALA A 75 4.89 -5.09 12.25
C ALA A 75 4.56 -3.64 12.58
N VAL A 76 4.35 -2.79 11.57
CA VAL A 76 4.03 -1.38 11.72
C VAL A 76 2.62 -1.11 11.21
N PRO A 77 1.86 -0.15 11.77
CA PRO A 77 0.58 0.25 11.19
C PRO A 77 0.77 0.87 9.80
N TRP A 78 -0.09 0.48 8.85
CA TRP A 78 -0.16 1.09 7.52
C TRP A 78 -1.46 1.86 7.37
N LEU A 79 -1.39 3.03 6.73
CA LEU A 79 -2.51 3.95 6.59
C LEU A 79 -2.77 4.29 5.12
N VAL A 80 -4.03 4.63 4.83
CA VAL A 80 -4.40 5.28 3.58
C VAL A 80 -4.49 6.78 3.83
N ARG A 81 -3.71 7.58 3.10
CA ARG A 81 -3.74 9.05 3.17
C ARG A 81 -4.33 9.63 1.90
N LEU A 82 -5.11 10.69 2.06
CA LEU A 82 -5.46 11.57 0.95
C LEU A 82 -4.22 12.38 0.57
N THR A 83 -3.87 12.41 -0.72
CA THR A 83 -2.74 13.18 -1.23
C THR A 83 -3.21 14.38 -2.03
N PHE A 84 -2.26 15.21 -2.49
CA PHE A 84 -2.59 16.32 -3.37
C PHE A 84 -3.09 15.79 -4.73
N THR A 85 -4.02 16.53 -5.30
CA THR A 85 -4.54 16.35 -6.64
C THR A 85 -3.68 17.22 -7.57
N GLU A 86 -3.13 16.67 -8.65
CA GLU A 86 -2.43 17.48 -9.65
C GLU A 86 -3.43 18.44 -10.33
N ASP A 87 -2.99 19.64 -10.68
CA ASP A 87 -3.86 20.70 -11.21
C ASP A 87 -4.61 20.31 -12.50
N ASP A 88 -4.11 19.31 -13.23
CA ASP A 88 -4.66 18.79 -14.49
C ASP A 88 -5.37 17.43 -14.36
N ASN A 89 -5.41 16.84 -13.16
CA ASN A 89 -6.10 15.58 -12.91
C ASN A 89 -7.11 15.73 -11.76
N PRO A 90 -8.43 15.76 -12.02
CA PRO A 90 -9.43 15.92 -10.96
C PRO A 90 -9.60 14.68 -10.05
N GLY A 91 -8.84 13.60 -10.30
CA GLY A 91 -8.91 12.36 -9.53
C GLY A 91 -8.52 12.56 -8.06
N THR A 92 -9.24 11.89 -7.16
CA THR A 92 -8.82 11.85 -5.76
C THR A 92 -7.68 10.86 -5.62
N ALA A 93 -6.49 11.38 -5.35
CA ALA A 93 -5.28 10.58 -5.18
C ALA A 93 -5.10 10.17 -3.71
N PHE A 94 -4.67 8.93 -3.50
CA PHE A 94 -4.39 8.38 -2.19
C PHE A 94 -3.00 7.73 -2.18
N SER A 95 -2.39 7.67 -0.99
CA SER A 95 -1.21 6.83 -0.74
C SER A 95 -1.51 5.76 0.30
N LEU A 96 -0.98 4.57 0.09
CA LEU A 96 -0.82 3.53 1.10
C LEU A 96 0.62 3.57 1.60
N GLU A 97 0.83 3.86 2.88
CA GLU A 97 2.16 4.06 3.47
C GLU A 97 2.19 3.72 4.98
N PRO A 98 3.38 3.39 5.55
CA PRO A 98 3.50 3.09 6.97
C PRO A 98 3.38 4.35 7.85
N GLU A 99 2.85 4.19 9.07
CA GLU A 99 2.79 5.23 10.10
C GLU A 99 4.01 5.15 11.03
N LEU A 100 5.05 5.91 10.68
CA LEU A 100 6.33 5.90 11.37
C LEU A 100 6.34 6.76 12.64
N THR A 101 5.35 7.63 12.89
CA THR A 101 5.32 8.46 14.11
C THR A 101 5.26 7.61 15.38
N GLN A 102 4.59 6.46 15.30
CA GLN A 102 4.46 5.52 16.41
C GLN A 102 5.59 4.48 16.46
N ASN A 103 6.34 4.34 15.36
CA ASN A 103 7.41 3.35 15.19
C ASN A 103 8.60 4.00 14.46
N PRO A 104 9.27 4.99 15.09
CA PRO A 104 10.32 5.76 14.43
C PRO A 104 11.56 4.92 14.11
N ASP A 105 11.73 3.80 14.82
CA ASP A 105 12.87 2.90 14.68
C ASP A 105 12.61 1.75 13.68
N ALA A 106 11.52 1.79 12.92
CA ALA A 106 11.23 0.77 11.91
C ALA A 106 12.28 0.79 10.80
N ASP A 107 12.97 -0.34 10.61
CA ASP A 107 13.96 -0.50 9.55
C ASP A 107 13.33 -0.85 8.20
N LEU A 108 14.11 -0.68 7.13
CA LEU A 108 13.65 -0.93 5.77
C LEU A 108 13.23 -2.39 5.55
N GLU A 109 13.93 -3.35 6.16
CA GLU A 109 13.63 -4.78 6.02
C GLU A 109 12.24 -5.10 6.60
N THR A 110 11.93 -4.56 7.76
CA THR A 110 10.62 -4.67 8.41
C THR A 110 9.53 -4.10 7.51
N LEU A 111 9.72 -2.89 6.99
CA LEU A 111 8.73 -2.26 6.13
C LEU A 111 8.54 -3.03 4.81
N GLN A 112 9.61 -3.57 4.24
CA GLN A 112 9.52 -4.43 3.05
C GLN A 112 8.86 -5.78 3.35
N GLY A 113 9.04 -6.32 4.55
CA GLY A 113 8.30 -7.48 5.04
C GLY A 113 6.80 -7.21 5.09
N ASP A 114 6.40 -6.07 5.65
CA ASP A 114 4.99 -5.66 5.72
C ASP A 114 4.36 -5.53 4.33
N ILE A 115 5.08 -4.96 3.35
CA ILE A 115 4.61 -4.87 1.95
C ILE A 115 4.21 -6.24 1.41
N LEU A 116 5.05 -7.25 1.62
CA LEU A 116 4.81 -8.61 1.15
C LEU A 116 3.62 -9.24 1.89
N ALA A 117 3.53 -9.05 3.21
CA ALA A 117 2.41 -9.53 4.00
C ALA A 117 1.08 -8.90 3.58
N ILE A 118 1.07 -7.59 3.30
CA ILE A 118 -0.11 -6.89 2.77
C ILE A 118 -0.47 -7.47 1.40
N ALA A 119 0.50 -7.58 0.48
CA ALA A 119 0.26 -8.09 -0.86
C ALA A 119 -0.36 -9.50 -0.83
N GLU A 120 0.17 -10.42 -0.01
CA GLU A 120 -0.33 -11.78 0.10
C GLU A 120 -1.79 -11.85 0.60
N ASN A 121 -2.18 -10.93 1.47
CA ASN A 121 -3.48 -10.98 2.15
C ASN A 121 -4.55 -10.04 1.56
N LEU A 122 -4.15 -9.04 0.79
CA LEU A 122 -5.01 -7.91 0.42
C LEU A 122 -6.26 -8.35 -0.33
N TYR A 123 -6.11 -9.08 -1.44
CA TYR A 123 -7.24 -9.42 -2.29
C TYR A 123 -8.29 -10.27 -1.57
N GLY A 124 -7.86 -11.33 -0.89
CA GLY A 124 -8.77 -12.22 -0.17
C GLY A 124 -9.58 -11.48 0.90
N ARG A 125 -8.92 -10.64 1.70
CA ARG A 125 -9.58 -9.88 2.77
C ARG A 125 -10.50 -8.80 2.24
N MET A 126 -10.11 -8.09 1.18
CA MET A 126 -10.98 -7.11 0.51
C MET A 126 -12.28 -7.76 -0.01
N MET A 127 -12.17 -8.92 -0.66
CA MET A 127 -13.34 -9.65 -1.17
C MET A 127 -14.28 -10.11 -0.04
N ILE A 128 -13.72 -10.59 1.07
CA ILE A 128 -14.51 -11.00 2.25
C ILE A 128 -15.27 -9.80 2.84
N LYS A 129 -14.58 -8.69 3.12
CA LYS A 129 -15.22 -7.50 3.72
C LYS A 129 -16.27 -6.89 2.78
N ALA A 130 -15.99 -6.82 1.47
CA ALA A 130 -16.96 -6.37 0.48
C ALA A 130 -18.22 -7.25 0.46
N GLY A 131 -18.06 -8.58 0.55
CA GLY A 131 -19.18 -9.53 0.64
C GLY A 131 -20.03 -9.33 1.90
N ILE A 132 -19.40 -9.12 3.06
CA ILE A 132 -20.09 -8.85 4.33
C ILE A 132 -20.90 -7.56 4.23
N LEU A 133 -20.33 -6.50 3.65
CA LEU A 133 -21.01 -5.23 3.52
C LEU A 133 -22.23 -5.33 2.60
N LYS A 134 -22.09 -6.03 1.47
CA LYS A 134 -23.19 -6.25 0.53
C LYS A 134 -24.36 -7.00 1.15
N ALA A 135 -24.13 -7.89 2.11
CA ALA A 135 -25.20 -8.61 2.80
C ALA A 135 -25.99 -7.76 3.82
N LYS A 136 -25.53 -6.53 4.12
CA LYS A 136 -26.16 -5.60 5.08
C LYS A 136 -27.00 -4.51 4.42
N ILE A 137 -26.98 -4.41 3.09
CA ILE A 137 -27.72 -3.43 2.28
C ILE A 137 -28.77 -4.17 1.49
#